data_AF-A0A399WCF3-F1
#
_entry.id   AF-A0A399WCF3-F1
#
_cell.length_a   1.000
_cell.length_b   1.000
_cell.length_c   1.000
_cell.angle_alpha   90.00
_cell.angle_beta   90.00
_cell.angle_gamma   90.00
#
_symmetry.space_group_name_H-M   'P 1'
#
loop_
_entity.id
_entity.type
_entity.pdbx_description
1 polymer ?
#
loop_
_entity_poly.entity_id
_entity_poly.type
_entity_poly.pdbx_seq_one_letter_code
_entity_poly.pdbx_strand_id
1 'polypeptide(L)'
;MKIYGGRIMLWSIMGTIAAICTTVGFIPQIIRGIKTRELRDVSPVMLTLLLVGCSLWLVYGVHLKNPIIALANGFTLSFVMAILLLRSLFRRNRAKDSL
;
A
#
# COMPACT_ATOMS: atom_id res chain seq x y z
N MET A 1 -24.96 29.33 6.39
CA MET A 1 -23.90 28.76 5.51
C MET A 1 -22.56 28.52 6.23
N LYS A 2 -22.53 28.15 7.52
CA LYS A 2 -21.27 27.79 8.26
C LYS A 2 -21.23 26.34 8.76
N ILE A 3 -22.35 25.61 8.72
CA ILE A 3 -22.49 24.26 9.32
C ILE A 3 -21.93 23.16 8.38
N TYR A 4 -21.95 23.37 7.06
CA TYR A 4 -21.45 22.39 6.08
C TYR A 4 -19.91 22.31 6.03
N GLY A 5 -19.22 23.43 6.27
CA GLY A 5 -17.75 23.48 6.24
C GLY A 5 -17.11 22.61 7.33
N GLY A 6 -17.67 22.60 8.54
CA GLY A 6 -17.17 21.79 9.65
C GLY A 6 -17.32 20.29 9.42
N ARG A 7 -18.44 19.84 8.82
CA ARG A 7 -18.65 18.41 8.51
C ARG A 7 -17.68 17.94 7.43
N ILE A 8 -17.48 18.72 6.36
CA ILE A 8 -16.52 18.38 5.29
C ILE A 8 -15.10 18.29 5.85
N MET A 9 -14.70 19.21 6.73
CA MET A 9 -13.39 19.19 7.39
C MET A 9 -13.19 17.93 8.25
N LEU A 10 -14.20 17.51 9.02
CA LEU A 10 -14.14 16.29 9.82
C LEU A 10 -13.91 15.04 8.95
N TRP A 11 -14.65 14.88 7.86
CA TRP A 11 -14.49 13.74 6.95
C TRP A 11 -13.11 13.70 6.29
N SER A 12 -12.56 14.86 5.94
CA SER A 12 -11.19 14.96 5.41
C SER A 12 -10.13 14.54 6.43
N ILE A 13 -10.30 14.92 7.70
CA ILE A 13 -9.40 14.49 8.78
C ILE A 13 -9.50 12.96 8.98
N MET A 14 -10.71 12.42 9.07
CA MET A 14 -10.91 10.97 9.20
C MET A 14 -10.31 10.20 8.02
N GLY A 15 -10.55 10.68 6.79
CA GLY A 15 -9.98 10.08 5.58
C GLY A 15 -8.46 10.13 5.56
N THR A 16 -7.87 11.25 6.00
CA THR A 16 -6.41 11.41 6.06
C THR A 16 -5.79 10.47 7.09
N ILE A 17 -6.38 10.36 8.28
CA ILE A 17 -5.92 9.43 9.32
C ILE A 17 -6.03 7.99 8.82
N ALA A 18 -7.17 7.61 8.22
CA ALA A 18 -7.36 6.28 7.65
C ALA A 18 -6.32 5.98 6.55
N ALA A 19 -6.05 6.94 5.66
CA ALA A 19 -5.01 6.83 4.64
C ALA A 19 -3.63 6.59 5.25
N ILE A 20 -3.23 7.38 6.25
CA ILE A 20 -1.93 7.23 6.92
C ILE A 20 -1.82 5.87 7.59
N CYS A 21 -2.82 5.48 8.40
CA CYS A 21 -2.79 4.21 9.14
C CYS A 21 -2.65 3.00 8.20
N THR A 22 -3.41 2.97 7.11
CA THR A 22 -3.39 1.86 6.15
C THR A 22 -2.13 1.84 5.29
N THR A 23 -1.59 3.00 4.93
CA THR A 23 -0.40 3.12 4.08
C THR A 23 0.89 2.83 4.85
N VAL A 24 1.04 3.41 6.05
CA VAL A 24 2.24 3.23 6.89
C VAL A 24 2.34 1.80 7.42
N GLY A 25 1.23 1.07 7.53
CA GLY A 25 1.21 -0.34 7.94
C GLY A 25 2.09 -1.28 7.09
N PHE A 26 2.43 -0.89 5.86
CA PHE A 26 3.33 -1.67 4.99
C PHE A 26 4.82 -1.46 5.31
N ILE A 27 5.19 -0.35 5.95
CA ILE A 27 6.59 -0.03 6.27
C ILE A 27 7.21 -1.07 7.22
N PRO A 28 6.57 -1.46 8.35
CA PRO A 28 7.08 -2.54 9.19
C PRO A 28 7.29 -3.86 8.45
N GLN A 29 6.42 -4.19 7.49
CA GLN A 29 6.54 -5.42 6.72
C GLN A 29 7.73 -5.38 5.75
N ILE A 30 7.99 -4.23 5.11
CA ILE A 30 9.18 -4.02 4.27
C ILE A 30 10.45 -4.15 5.13
N ILE A 31 10.51 -3.46 6.27
CA ILE A 31 11.67 -3.50 7.17
C ILE A 31 11.93 -4.92 7.66
N ARG A 32 10.87 -5.63 8.11
CA ARG A 32 10.96 -7.04 8.52
C ARG A 32 11.50 -7.89 7.39
N GLY A 33 10.95 -7.77 6.18
CA GLY A 33 11.39 -8.55 5.01
C GLY A 33 12.87 -8.31 4.68
N ILE A 34 13.34 -7.07 4.71
CA ILE A 34 14.76 -6.75 4.46
C ILE A 34 15.65 -7.35 5.55
N LYS A 35 15.25 -7.24 6.82
CA LYS A 35 16.01 -7.73 7.98
C LYS A 35 16.10 -9.25 8.02
N THR A 36 15.00 -9.96 7.77
CA THR A 36 14.95 -11.43 7.82
C THR A 36 15.36 -12.10 6.51
N ARG A 37 15.43 -11.34 5.40
CA ARG A 37 15.60 -11.86 4.03
C ARG A 37 14.59 -12.96 3.69
N GLU A 38 13.42 -12.95 4.34
CA GLU A 38 12.38 -13.95 4.16
C GLU A 38 10.99 -13.31 4.19
N LEU A 39 10.21 -13.58 3.15
CA LEU A 39 8.83 -13.10 2.99
C LEU A 39 7.85 -14.22 2.63
N ARG A 40 8.22 -15.50 2.84
CA ARG A 40 7.48 -16.69 2.37
C ARG A 40 6.03 -16.73 2.87
N ASP A 41 5.82 -16.22 4.08
CA ASP A 41 4.56 -16.07 4.80
C ASP A 41 3.60 -15.07 4.14
N VAL A 42 4.09 -14.18 3.28
CA VAL A 42 3.25 -13.23 2.55
C VAL A 42 2.70 -13.87 1.27
N SER A 43 1.38 -13.94 1.15
CA SER A 43 0.71 -14.49 -0.04
C SER A 43 1.00 -13.62 -1.29
N PRO A 44 1.56 -14.17 -2.38
CA PRO A 44 1.77 -13.42 -3.61
C PRO A 44 0.44 -13.05 -4.29
N VAL A 45 -0.58 -13.91 -4.16
CA VAL A 45 -1.93 -13.63 -4.70
C VAL A 45 -2.53 -12.40 -4.03
N MET A 46 -2.40 -12.30 -2.70
CA MET A 46 -2.85 -11.13 -1.95
C MET A 46 -2.16 -9.85 -2.45
N LEU A 47 -0.83 -9.88 -2.59
CA LEU A 47 -0.07 -8.73 -3.08
C LEU A 47 -0.48 -8.32 -4.51
N THR A 48 -0.71 -9.29 -5.40
CA THR A 48 -1.18 -9.00 -6.77
C THR A 48 -2.58 -8.39 -6.78
N LEU A 49 -3.51 -8.91 -5.98
CA LEU A 49 -4.86 -8.32 -5.86
C LEU A 49 -4.81 -6.90 -5.29
N LEU A 50 -3.96 -6.66 -4.28
CA LEU A 50 -3.72 -5.31 -3.75
C LEU A 50 -3.12 -4.38 -4.80
N LEU A 51 -2.18 -4.86 -5.61
CA LEU A 51 -1.57 -4.07 -6.67
C LEU A 51 -2.63 -3.63 -7.71
N VAL A 52 -3.47 -4.55 -8.16
CA VAL A 52 -4.57 -4.26 -9.11
C VAL A 52 -5.60 -3.34 -8.46
N GLY A 53 -6.06 -3.67 -7.25
CA GLY A 53 -7.07 -2.90 -6.51
C GLY A 53 -6.62 -1.47 -6.25
N CYS A 54 -5.41 -1.25 -5.72
CA CYS A 54 -4.87 0.08 -5.48
C CYS A 54 -4.65 0.86 -6.78
N SER A 55 -4.28 0.20 -7.89
CA SER A 55 -4.20 0.86 -9.19
C SER A 55 -5.56 1.38 -9.65
N LEU A 56 -6.62 0.57 -9.51
CA LEU A 56 -7.99 0.98 -9.83
C LEU A 56 -8.46 2.12 -8.92
N TRP A 57 -8.21 2.03 -7.62
CA TRP A 57 -8.54 3.09 -6.66
C TRP A 57 -7.77 4.38 -6.90
N LEU A 58 -6.51 4.31 -7.33
CA LEU A 58 -5.72 5.49 -7.71
C LEU A 58 -6.37 6.20 -8.90
N VAL A 59 -6.68 5.46 -9.98
CA VAL A 59 -7.36 6.00 -11.16
C VAL A 59 -8.71 6.62 -10.76
N TYR A 60 -9.47 5.92 -9.92
CA TYR A 60 -10.76 6.39 -9.43
C TYR A 60 -10.62 7.67 -8.56
N GLY A 61 -9.64 7.73 -7.67
CA GLY A 61 -9.36 8.90 -6.84
C GLY A 61 -8.98 10.13 -7.67
N VAL A 62 -8.18 9.94 -8.71
CA VAL A 62 -7.84 11.00 -9.68
C VAL A 62 -9.10 11.47 -10.43
N HIS A 63 -9.93 10.54 -10.91
CA HIS A 63 -11.21 10.88 -11.55
C HIS A 63 -12.11 11.72 -10.65
N LEU A 64 -12.20 11.37 -9.36
CA LEU A 64 -12.95 12.14 -8.35
C LEU A 64 -12.28 13.45 -7.91
N LYS A 65 -11.06 13.76 -8.38
CA LYS A 65 -10.22 14.86 -7.87
C LYS A 65 -10.06 14.80 -6.34
N ASN A 66 -10.02 13.59 -5.77
CA ASN A 66 -9.88 13.37 -4.33
C ASN A 66 -8.42 13.01 -3.98
N PRO A 67 -7.65 13.95 -3.42
CA PRO A 67 -6.23 13.71 -3.13
C PRO A 67 -6.02 12.68 -2.02
N ILE A 68 -6.94 12.55 -1.06
CA ILE A 68 -6.82 11.57 0.04
C ILE A 68 -6.85 10.15 -0.53
N ILE A 69 -7.81 9.86 -1.43
CA ILE A 69 -7.93 8.54 -2.06
C ILE A 69 -6.76 8.28 -3.01
N ALA A 70 -6.44 9.27 -3.86
CA ALA A 70 -5.38 9.11 -4.86
C ALA A 70 -4.01 8.90 -4.20
N LEU A 71 -3.61 9.77 -3.26
CA LEU A 71 -2.31 9.67 -2.61
C LEU A 71 -2.18 8.39 -1.77
N ALA A 72 -3.20 8.03 -0.99
CA ALA A 72 -3.19 6.80 -0.19
C ALA A 72 -2.89 5.58 -1.08
N ASN A 73 -3.65 5.42 -2.17
CA ASN A 73 -3.48 4.28 -3.04
C ASN A 73 -2.18 4.32 -3.84
N GLY A 74 -1.68 5.50 -4.23
CA GLY A 74 -0.38 5.64 -4.89
C GLY A 74 0.80 5.21 -4.01
N PHE A 75 0.79 5.61 -2.73
CA PHE A 75 1.81 5.17 -1.78
C PHE A 75 1.68 3.68 -1.44
N THR A 76 0.47 3.19 -1.18
CA THR A 76 0.24 1.75 -0.94
C THR A 76 0.69 0.91 -2.13
N LEU A 77 0.38 1.33 -3.36
CA LEU A 77 0.82 0.66 -4.58
C LEU A 77 2.35 0.54 -4.64
N SER A 78 3.06 1.63 -4.32
CA SER A 78 4.53 1.67 -4.28
C SER A 78 5.09 0.69 -3.24
N PHE A 79 4.50 0.63 -2.05
CA PHE A 79 4.91 -0.31 -1.00
C PHE A 79 4.61 -1.77 -1.35
N VAL A 80 3.42 -2.06 -1.88
CA VAL A 80 3.04 -3.41 -2.30
C VAL A 80 3.97 -3.91 -3.41
N MET A 81 4.33 -3.04 -4.37
CA MET A 81 5.29 -3.35 -5.42
C MET A 81 6.68 -3.67 -4.83
N ALA A 82 7.16 -2.86 -3.87
CA ALA A 82 8.43 -3.12 -3.19
C ALA A 82 8.43 -4.48 -2.46
N ILE A 83 7.36 -4.82 -1.73
CA ILE A 83 7.23 -6.11 -1.03
C ILE A 83 7.25 -7.27 -2.03
N LEU A 84 6.52 -7.14 -3.14
CA LEU A 84 6.47 -8.18 -4.18
C LEU A 84 7.85 -8.40 -4.83
N LEU A 85 8.58 -7.32 -5.12
CA LEU A 85 9.95 -7.39 -5.65
C LEU A 85 10.91 -8.04 -4.67
N LEU A 86 10.92 -7.61 -3.40
CA LEU A 86 11.74 -8.20 -2.35
C LEU A 86 11.46 -9.70 -2.20
N ARG A 87 10.19 -10.10 -2.19
CA ARG A 87 9.78 -11.51 -2.13
C ARG A 87 10.35 -12.31 -3.32
N SER A 88 10.25 -11.77 -4.53
CA SER A 88 10.76 -12.42 -5.74
C SER A 88 12.29 -12.58 -5.69
N LEU A 89 13.00 -11.54 -5.26
CA LEU A 89 14.46 -11.56 -5.11
C LEU A 89 14.91 -12.60 -4.08
N PHE A 90 14.29 -12.65 -2.90
CA PHE A 90 14.64 -13.62 -1.87
C PHE A 90 14.36 -15.06 -2.30
N ARG A 91 13.25 -15.28 -3.01
CA ARG A 91 12.93 -16.60 -3.58
C ARG A 91 13.99 -17.04 -4.62
N ARG A 92 14.46 -16.12 -5.46
CA ARG A 92 15.50 -16.40 -6.48
C ARG A 92 16.84 -16.74 -5.85
N ASN A 93 17.30 -15.96 -4.87
CA ASN A 93 18.58 -16.22 -4.21
C ASN A 93 18.59 -17.60 -3.54
N ARG A 94 17.50 -17.96 -2.84
CA ARG A 94 17.35 -19.28 -2.23
C ARG A 94 17.41 -20.44 -3.23
N ALA A 95 16.79 -20.29 -4.39
CA ALA A 95 16.84 -21.32 -5.44
C ALA A 95 18.24 -21.50 -6.03
N LYS A 96 19.06 -20.43 -6.02
CA LYS A 96 20.46 -20.49 -6.45
C LYS A 96 21.34 -21.20 -5.42
N ASP A 97 21.11 -20.96 -4.13
CA ASP A 97 21.89 -21.59 -3.04
C ASP A 97 21.60 -23.09 -2.88
N SER A 98 20.54 -23.62 -3.48
CA SER A 98 20.17 -25.04 -3.47
C SER A 98 20.71 -25.87 -4.65
N LEU A 99 21.41 -25.25 -5.59
CA LEU A 99 22.04 -25.87 -6.77
C LEU A 99 23.54 -26.03 -6.54
#